data_AF-A0A2I1HHK8-F1
#
_entry.id   AF-A0A2I1HHK8-F1
#
_cell.length_a   1.000
_cell.length_b   1.000
_cell.length_c   1.000
_cell.angle_alpha   90.00
_cell.angle_beta   90.00
_cell.angle_gamma   90.00
#
_symmetry.space_group_name_H-M   'P 1'
#
loop_
_entity.id
_entity.type
_entity.pdbx_description
1 polymer ?
#
loop_
_entity_poly.entity_id
_entity_poly.type
_entity_poly.pdbx_seq_one_letter_code
_entity_poly.pdbx_strand_id
1 'polypeptide(L)'
;MFIPVKYRNIIPPQPLYDNNGNYIIPGSREWFTYMYNLEKRLAVQVEELWYEEFLQKEHEAIEQQRQRNLQRSIAEATYYGTSVNFLEKHRKQQKDSLELNDYYHRRMTYYNKDLLNPSFSSKKDQDRIRKELHDFAYNFSRPFITKLIKC
;
A
#
# COMPACT_ATOMS: atom_id res chain seq x y z
N MET A 1 49.28 15.45 -34.68
CA MET A 1 48.62 16.19 -33.57
C MET A 1 48.05 15.19 -32.59
N PHE A 2 48.42 15.24 -31.30
CA PHE A 2 47.92 14.31 -30.30
C PHE A 2 46.70 14.88 -29.58
N ILE A 3 45.57 14.18 -29.66
CA ILE A 3 44.36 14.51 -28.90
C ILE A 3 44.10 13.39 -27.88
N PRO A 4 44.05 13.71 -26.57
CA PRO A 4 43.69 12.76 -25.52
C PRO A 4 42.36 12.06 -25.82
N VAL A 5 42.29 10.75 -25.54
CA VAL A 5 41.11 9.91 -25.83
C VAL A 5 39.84 10.49 -25.20
N LYS A 6 39.94 11.03 -23.98
CA LYS A 6 38.81 11.62 -23.25
C LYS A 6 38.10 12.76 -23.98
N TYR A 7 38.79 13.46 -24.89
CA TYR A 7 38.19 14.57 -25.63
C TYR A 7 37.59 14.16 -26.98
N ARG A 8 37.91 12.96 -27.50
CA ARG A 8 37.54 12.55 -28.87
C ARG A 8 36.03 12.51 -29.10
N ASN A 9 35.26 12.18 -28.08
CA ASN A 9 33.79 12.05 -28.18
C ASN A 9 33.06 13.39 -28.00
N ILE A 10 33.76 14.43 -27.55
CA ILE A 10 33.17 15.74 -27.26
C ILE A 10 33.76 16.85 -28.15
N ILE A 11 34.53 16.49 -29.18
CA ILE A 11 35.07 17.46 -30.15
C ILE A 11 33.89 18.10 -30.87
N PRO A 12 33.75 19.43 -30.81
CA PRO A 12 32.70 20.12 -31.54
C PRO A 12 32.83 19.88 -33.05
N PRO A 13 31.71 19.65 -33.76
CA PRO A 13 31.72 19.49 -35.21
C PRO A 13 32.06 20.79 -35.94
N GLN A 14 31.92 21.94 -35.26
CA GLN A 14 32.22 23.26 -35.80
C GLN A 14 33.55 23.81 -35.28
N PRO A 15 34.22 24.69 -36.04
CA PRO A 15 35.44 25.35 -35.59
C PRO A 15 35.20 26.17 -34.32
N LEU A 16 36.18 26.20 -33.43
CA LEU A 16 36.12 26.98 -32.21
C LEU A 16 36.67 28.38 -32.45
N TYR A 17 36.01 29.38 -31.86
CA TYR A 17 36.43 30.76 -31.90
C TYR A 17 36.50 31.32 -30.48
N ASP A 18 37.43 32.25 -30.24
CA ASP A 18 37.48 33.01 -28.99
C ASP A 18 36.37 34.08 -28.98
N ASN A 19 36.27 34.81 -27.86
CA ASN A 19 35.28 35.89 -27.72
C ASN A 19 35.49 37.06 -28.70
N ASN A 20 36.67 37.15 -29.31
CA ASN A 20 37.02 38.17 -30.29
C ASN A 20 36.78 37.69 -31.74
N GLY A 21 36.30 36.45 -31.92
CA GLY A 21 36.05 35.86 -33.23
C GLY A 21 37.30 35.27 -33.89
N ASN A 22 38.42 35.11 -33.18
CA ASN A 22 39.63 34.47 -33.69
C ASN A 22 39.50 32.96 -33.61
N TYR A 23 39.96 32.27 -34.66
CA TYR A 23 39.96 30.81 -34.71
C TYR A 23 40.92 30.21 -33.66
N ILE A 24 40.39 29.34 -32.81
CA ILE A 24 41.15 28.60 -31.80
C ILE A 24 41.73 27.35 -32.46
N ILE A 25 43.05 27.32 -32.60
CA ILE A 25 43.78 26.24 -33.24
C ILE A 25 43.67 24.94 -32.40
N PRO A 26 43.20 23.82 -32.98
CA PRO A 26 43.19 22.54 -32.31
C PRO A 26 44.56 22.15 -31.75
N GLY A 27 44.59 21.68 -30.51
CA GLY A 27 45.83 21.34 -29.80
C GLY A 27 46.59 22.54 -29.19
N SER A 28 46.10 23.77 -29.36
CA SER A 28 46.60 24.91 -28.59
C SER A 28 46.20 24.82 -27.12
N ARG A 29 46.84 25.63 -26.27
CA ARG A 29 46.47 25.75 -24.85
C ARG A 29 45.02 26.22 -24.66
N GLU A 30 44.57 27.15 -25.50
CA GLU A 30 43.21 27.69 -25.45
C GLU A 30 42.20 26.61 -25.83
N TRP A 31 42.51 25.80 -26.84
CA TRP A 31 41.69 24.67 -27.24
C TRP A 31 41.51 23.69 -26.08
N PHE A 32 42.60 23.29 -25.40
CA PHE A 32 42.51 22.40 -24.25
C PHE A 32 41.74 23.02 -23.07
N THR A 33 41.88 24.32 -22.84
CA THR A 33 41.09 25.05 -21.82
C THR A 33 39.60 24.98 -22.14
N TYR A 34 39.22 25.22 -23.39
CA TYR A 34 37.82 25.11 -23.83
C TYR A 34 37.30 23.68 -23.64
N MET A 35 38.04 22.67 -24.09
CA MET A 35 37.64 21.27 -24.01
C MET A 35 37.48 20.80 -22.56
N TYR A 36 38.35 21.26 -21.66
CA TYR A 36 38.22 20.97 -20.22
C TYR A 36 36.95 21.57 -19.61
N ASN A 37 36.63 22.82 -19.96
CA ASN A 37 35.41 23.48 -19.48
C ASN A 37 34.14 22.87 -20.12
N LEU A 38 34.23 22.36 -21.35
CA LEU A 38 33.16 21.61 -21.98
C LEU A 38 32.92 20.27 -21.28
N GLU A 39 33.98 19.50 -21.02
CA GLU A 39 33.93 18.23 -20.27
C GLU A 39 33.24 18.42 -18.91
N LYS A 40 33.61 19.46 -18.15
CA LYS A 40 32.96 19.78 -16.87
C LYS A 40 31.46 20.06 -17.00
N ARG A 41 31.06 20.87 -17.99
CA ARG A 41 29.65 21.23 -18.19
C ARG A 41 28.83 20.01 -18.58
N LEU A 42 29.35 19.17 -19.47
CA LEU A 42 28.69 17.93 -19.87
C LEU A 42 28.56 16.96 -18.69
N ALA A 43 29.57 16.86 -17.83
CA ALA A 43 29.50 16.03 -16.63
C ALA A 43 28.36 16.46 -15.69
N VAL A 44 28.21 17.76 -15.45
CA VAL A 44 27.11 18.32 -14.64
C VAL A 44 25.76 18.05 -15.29
N GLN A 45 25.60 18.31 -16.59
CA GLN A 45 24.35 18.05 -17.31
C GLN A 45 23.95 16.58 -17.27
N VAL A 46 24.93 15.68 -17.43
CA VAL A 46 24.67 14.24 -17.33
C VAL A 46 24.18 13.89 -15.93
N GLU A 47 24.84 14.38 -14.88
CA GLU A 47 24.43 14.16 -13.49
C GLU A 47 23.02 14.69 -13.19
N GLU A 48 22.68 15.89 -13.68
CA GLU A 48 21.34 16.47 -13.58
C GLU A 48 20.29 15.58 -14.26
N LEU A 49 20.56 15.10 -15.48
CA LEU A 49 19.65 14.20 -16.20
C LEU A 49 19.43 12.88 -15.47
N TRP A 50 20.50 12.28 -14.92
CA TRP A 50 20.38 11.07 -14.11
C TRP A 50 19.53 11.29 -12.86
N TYR A 51 19.70 12.44 -12.20
CA TYR A 51 18.92 12.80 -11.02
C TYR A 51 17.44 13.03 -11.35
N GLU A 52 17.13 13.72 -12.45
CA GLU A 52 15.77 13.89 -12.93
C GLU A 52 15.12 12.56 -13.30
N GLU A 53 15.82 11.69 -14.01
CA GLU A 53 15.33 10.36 -14.38
C GLU A 53 15.09 9.49 -13.13
N PHE A 54 15.96 9.60 -12.13
CA PHE A 54 15.79 8.93 -10.84
C PHE A 54 14.50 9.38 -10.14
N LEU A 55 14.27 10.71 -10.05
CA LEU A 55 13.06 11.27 -9.44
C LEU A 55 11.79 10.86 -10.21
N GLN A 56 11.85 10.83 -11.54
CA GLN A 56 10.73 10.37 -12.36
C GLN A 56 10.39 8.90 -12.06
N LYS A 57 11.40 8.02 -12.03
CA LYS A 57 11.19 6.60 -11.70
C LYS A 57 10.62 6.42 -10.30
N GLU A 58 11.08 7.20 -9.33
CA GLU A 58 10.53 7.16 -7.96
C GLU A 58 9.06 7.57 -7.94
N HIS A 59 8.72 8.68 -8.60
CA HIS A 59 7.34 9.15 -8.72
C HIS A 59 6.43 8.13 -9.42
N GLU A 60 6.90 7.55 -10.53
CA GLU A 60 6.20 6.49 -11.23
C GLU A 60 5.97 5.25 -10.36
N ALA A 61 6.97 4.84 -9.57
CA ALA A 61 6.83 3.70 -8.67
C ALA A 61 5.76 3.97 -7.58
N ILE A 62 5.74 5.19 -7.02
CA ILE A 62 4.74 5.61 -6.04
C ILE A 62 3.34 5.59 -6.66
N GLU A 63 3.16 6.15 -7.86
CA GLU A 63 1.87 6.17 -8.55
C GLU A 63 1.40 4.77 -8.93
N GLN A 64 2.29 3.91 -9.42
CA GLN A 64 1.98 2.50 -9.67
C GLN A 64 1.53 1.79 -8.40
N GLN A 65 2.18 2.04 -7.25
CA GLN A 65 1.78 1.46 -5.98
C GLN A 65 0.39 1.96 -5.54
N ARG A 66 0.10 3.26 -5.70
CA ARG A 66 -1.23 3.84 -5.43
C ARG A 66 -2.30 3.18 -6.29
N GLN A 67 -2.06 3.02 -7.59
CA GLN A 67 -2.99 2.36 -8.51
C GLN A 67 -3.22 0.90 -8.13
N ARG A 68 -2.17 0.14 -7.78
CA ARG A 68 -2.29 -1.24 -7.30
C ARG A 68 -3.12 -1.33 -6.02
N ASN A 69 -2.90 -0.43 -5.06
CA ASN A 69 -3.65 -0.39 -3.82
C ASN A 69 -5.14 -0.09 -4.07
N LEU A 70 -5.43 0.84 -4.98
CA LEU A 70 -6.80 1.16 -5.38
C LEU A 70 -7.48 -0.01 -6.09
N GLN A 71 -6.79 -0.67 -7.04
CA GLN A 71 -7.34 -1.85 -7.70
C GLN A 71 -7.61 -2.98 -6.70
N ARG A 72 -6.71 -3.18 -5.73
CA ARG A 72 -6.90 -4.16 -4.66
C ARG A 72 -8.13 -3.86 -3.81
N SER A 73 -8.32 -2.60 -3.40
CA SER A 73 -9.48 -2.22 -2.58
C SER A 73 -10.79 -2.35 -3.35
N ILE A 74 -10.79 -2.03 -4.65
CA ILE A 74 -11.94 -2.23 -5.54
C ILE A 74 -12.26 -3.72 -5.66
N ALA A 75 -11.27 -4.55 -6.00
CA ALA A 75 -11.47 -5.99 -6.15
C ALA A 75 -12.00 -6.64 -4.87
N GLU A 76 -11.50 -6.21 -3.72
CA GLU A 76 -11.99 -6.69 -2.43
C GLU A 76 -13.43 -6.24 -2.14
N ALA A 77 -13.76 -4.98 -2.44
CA ALA A 77 -15.12 -4.47 -2.29
C ALA A 77 -16.08 -5.25 -3.19
N THR A 78 -15.69 -5.52 -4.45
CA THR A 78 -16.45 -6.33 -5.40
C THR A 78 -16.66 -7.75 -4.89
N TYR A 79 -15.63 -8.40 -4.34
CA TYR A 79 -15.74 -9.75 -3.77
C TYR A 79 -16.77 -9.84 -2.64
N TYR A 80 -16.81 -8.85 -1.76
CA TYR A 80 -17.78 -8.78 -0.67
C TYR A 80 -19.14 -8.17 -1.08
N GLY A 81 -19.31 -7.77 -2.34
CA GLY A 81 -20.55 -7.14 -2.81
C GLY A 81 -20.82 -5.76 -2.18
N THR A 82 -19.77 -5.05 -1.77
CA THR A 82 -19.85 -3.72 -1.14
C THR A 82 -19.13 -2.67 -1.99
N SER A 83 -19.28 -1.40 -1.62
CA SER A 83 -18.47 -0.30 -2.18
C SER A 83 -17.21 -0.07 -1.32
N VAL A 84 -16.16 0.45 -1.95
CA VAL A 84 -14.86 0.75 -1.32
C VAL A 84 -15.02 1.62 -0.07
N ASN A 85 -15.92 2.61 -0.12
CA ASN A 85 -16.19 3.52 1.00
C ASN A 85 -16.77 2.80 2.24
N PHE A 86 -17.41 1.64 2.03
CA PHE A 86 -18.03 0.85 3.09
C PHE A 86 -17.25 -0.42 3.43
N LEU A 87 -16.12 -0.67 2.77
CA LEU A 87 -15.31 -1.88 2.95
C LEU A 87 -14.91 -2.08 4.42
N GLU A 88 -14.43 -1.04 5.07
CA GLU A 88 -13.98 -1.12 6.46
C GLU A 88 -15.13 -1.40 7.43
N LYS A 89 -16.27 -0.74 7.22
CA LYS A 89 -17.49 -1.00 7.99
C LYS A 89 -17.95 -2.45 7.80
N HIS A 90 -17.93 -2.95 6.58
CA HIS A 90 -18.29 -4.34 6.27
C HIS A 90 -17.33 -5.33 6.97
N ARG A 91 -16.01 -5.11 6.88
CA ARG A 91 -15.01 -5.94 7.58
C ARG A 91 -15.24 -5.96 9.09
N LYS A 92 -15.53 -4.81 9.70
CA LYS A 92 -15.83 -4.73 11.13
C LYS A 92 -17.08 -5.52 11.49
N GLN A 93 -18.17 -5.35 10.74
CA GLN A 93 -19.40 -6.11 10.96
C GLN A 93 -19.19 -7.62 10.84
N GLN A 94 -18.41 -8.05 9.86
CA GLN A 94 -18.06 -9.45 9.66
C GLN A 94 -17.25 -9.99 10.85
N LYS A 95 -16.23 -9.24 11.29
CA LYS A 95 -15.40 -9.59 12.45
C LYS A 95 -16.23 -9.69 13.74
N ASP A 96 -17.04 -8.68 14.03
CA ASP A 96 -17.91 -8.65 15.22
C ASP A 96 -18.87 -9.86 15.21
N SER A 97 -19.40 -10.23 14.04
CA SER A 97 -20.28 -11.38 13.89
C SER A 97 -19.55 -12.71 14.13
N LEU A 98 -18.33 -12.85 13.62
CA LEU A 98 -17.50 -14.04 13.84
C LEU A 98 -17.11 -14.18 15.31
N GLU A 99 -16.67 -13.09 15.95
CA GLU A 99 -16.30 -13.08 17.37
C GLU A 99 -17.50 -13.44 18.27
N LEU A 100 -18.68 -12.88 17.98
CA LEU A 100 -19.90 -13.21 18.70
C LEU A 100 -20.26 -14.69 18.54
N ASN A 101 -20.14 -15.23 17.32
CA ASN A 101 -20.45 -16.62 17.06
C ASN A 101 -19.46 -17.56 17.76
N ASP A 102 -18.16 -17.27 17.71
CA ASP A 102 -17.13 -18.03 18.44
C ASP A 102 -17.38 -18.01 19.95
N TYR A 103 -17.71 -16.84 20.49
CA TYR A 103 -18.05 -16.69 21.90
C TYR A 103 -19.26 -17.55 22.27
N TYR A 104 -20.33 -17.45 21.49
CA TYR A 104 -21.54 -18.25 21.68
C TYR A 104 -21.25 -19.74 21.62
N HIS A 105 -20.53 -20.20 20.59
CA HIS A 105 -20.15 -21.59 20.42
C HIS A 105 -19.33 -22.12 21.60
N ARG A 106 -18.31 -21.38 22.06
CA ARG A 106 -17.51 -21.79 23.23
C ARG A 106 -18.38 -21.91 24.47
N ARG A 107 -19.22 -20.91 24.72
CA ARG A 107 -20.06 -20.86 25.91
C ARG A 107 -21.14 -21.95 25.91
N MET A 108 -21.80 -22.18 24.79
CA MET A 108 -22.75 -23.30 24.64
C MET A 108 -22.07 -24.66 24.74
N THR A 109 -20.86 -24.81 24.22
CA THR A 109 -20.08 -26.05 24.33
C THR A 109 -19.75 -26.35 25.79
N TYR A 110 -19.32 -25.35 26.57
CA TYR A 110 -19.09 -25.47 28.01
C TYR A 110 -20.37 -25.87 28.75
N TYR A 111 -21.49 -25.17 28.52
CA TYR A 111 -22.77 -25.51 29.15
C TYR A 111 -23.21 -26.94 28.82
N ASN A 112 -23.09 -27.37 27.56
CA ASN A 112 -23.52 -28.70 27.13
C ASN A 112 -22.61 -29.83 27.63
N LYS A 113 -21.28 -29.62 27.68
CA LYS A 113 -20.31 -30.67 28.04
C LYS A 113 -20.11 -30.84 29.54
N ASP A 114 -20.13 -29.73 30.29
CA ASP A 114 -19.75 -29.75 31.71
C ASP A 114 -20.98 -29.62 32.62
N LEU A 115 -21.92 -28.74 32.27
CA LEU A 115 -23.01 -28.35 33.16
C LEU A 115 -24.34 -29.08 32.92
N LEU A 116 -24.62 -29.48 31.69
CA LEU A 116 -25.79 -30.28 31.31
C LEU A 116 -25.48 -31.78 31.17
N ASN A 117 -24.23 -32.17 31.45
CA ASN A 117 -23.82 -33.55 31.41
C ASN A 117 -24.27 -34.29 32.69
N PRO A 118 -25.09 -35.34 32.59
CA PRO A 118 -25.59 -36.09 33.74
C PRO A 118 -24.49 -36.78 34.55
N SER A 119 -23.29 -36.93 33.97
CA SER A 119 -22.12 -37.48 34.66
C SER A 119 -21.50 -36.51 35.68
N PHE A 120 -21.71 -35.19 35.53
CA PHE A 120 -21.01 -34.15 36.30
C PHE A 120 -21.94 -33.17 37.02
N SER A 121 -23.26 -33.21 36.79
CA SER A 121 -24.21 -32.21 37.29
C SER A 121 -25.57 -32.83 37.69
N SER A 122 -26.14 -32.34 38.79
CA SER A 122 -27.44 -32.79 39.33
C SER A 122 -28.59 -32.36 38.43
N LYS A 123 -29.66 -33.17 38.37
CA LYS A 123 -30.88 -32.88 37.58
C LYS A 123 -31.46 -31.49 37.88
N LYS A 124 -31.40 -31.04 39.14
CA LYS A 124 -31.86 -29.71 39.55
C LYS A 124 -31.00 -28.59 38.97
N ASP A 125 -29.68 -28.79 38.91
CA ASP A 125 -28.75 -27.82 38.32
C ASP A 125 -28.91 -27.76 36.80
N GLN A 126 -29.16 -28.91 36.16
CA GLN A 126 -29.47 -28.96 34.73
C GLN A 126 -30.77 -28.21 34.39
N ASP A 127 -31.82 -28.39 35.18
CA ASP A 127 -33.10 -27.70 34.95
C ASP A 127 -32.99 -26.18 35.21
N ARG A 128 -32.17 -25.76 36.18
CA ARG A 128 -31.85 -24.34 36.39
C ARG A 128 -31.14 -23.75 35.17
N ILE A 129 -30.14 -24.45 34.65
CA ILE A 129 -29.33 -23.98 33.51
C ILE A 129 -30.15 -23.97 32.22
N ARG A 130 -31.04 -24.96 32.00
CA ARG A 130 -32.00 -24.92 30.89
C ARG A 130 -32.90 -23.69 30.95
N LYS A 131 -33.35 -23.31 32.15
CA LYS A 131 -34.16 -22.10 32.35
C LYS A 131 -33.36 -20.83 32.06
N GLU A 132 -32.12 -20.73 32.58
CA GLU A 132 -31.24 -19.59 32.31
C GLU A 132 -30.91 -19.44 30.81
N LEU A 133 -30.69 -20.55 30.09
CA LEU A 133 -30.47 -20.55 28.64
C LEU A 133 -31.72 -20.13 27.86
N HIS A 134 -32.89 -20.61 28.28
CA HIS A 134 -34.17 -20.21 27.68
C HIS A 134 -34.43 -18.71 27.87
N ASP A 135 -34.21 -18.20 29.07
CA ASP A 135 -34.36 -16.77 29.39
C ASP A 135 -33.35 -15.90 28.63
N PHE A 136 -32.10 -16.38 28.48
CA PHE A 136 -31.10 -15.72 27.66
C PHE A 136 -31.51 -15.66 26.18
N ALA A 137 -31.90 -16.78 25.58
CA ALA A 137 -32.33 -16.83 24.17
C ALA A 137 -33.56 -15.95 23.91
N TYR A 138 -34.53 -15.95 24.83
CA TYR A 138 -35.72 -15.12 24.76
C TYR A 138 -35.38 -13.62 24.78
N ASN A 139 -34.44 -13.21 25.65
CA ASN A 139 -34.04 -11.80 25.77
C ASN A 139 -33.11 -11.35 24.64
N PHE A 140 -32.26 -12.23 24.12
CA PHE A 140 -31.33 -11.91 23.02
C PHE A 140 -32.04 -11.72 21.67
N SER A 141 -33.23 -12.29 21.49
CA SER A 141 -34.07 -12.13 20.29
C SER A 141 -34.80 -10.77 20.21
N ARG A 142 -35.10 -10.14 21.36
CA ARG A 142 -35.90 -8.90 21.42
C ARG A 142 -35.26 -7.63 20.80
N PRO A 143 -33.95 -7.36 20.89
CA PRO A 143 -33.39 -6.12 20.33
C PRO A 143 -33.34 -6.08 18.79
N PHE A 144 -33.59 -7.20 18.09
CA PHE A 144 -33.68 -7.22 16.63
C PHE A 144 -35.09 -6.92 16.10
N ILE A 145 -36.15 -7.26 16.84
CA ILE A 145 -37.54 -7.06 16.39
C ILE A 145 -38.00 -5.61 16.58
N THR A 146 -37.52 -4.90 17.61
CA THR A 146 -37.94 -3.52 17.88
C THR A 146 -37.32 -2.47 16.95
N LYS A 147 -36.30 -2.82 16.17
CA LYS A 147 -35.73 -1.95 15.12
C LYS A 147 -36.40 -2.09 13.75
N LEU A 148 -37.25 -3.11 13.53
CA LEU A 148 -37.95 -3.32 12.26
C LEU A 148 -39.35 -2.67 12.20
N ILE A 149 -39.83 -2.04 13.28
CA ILE A 149 -41.16 -1.41 13.37
C ILE A 149 -41.06 0.14 13.33
N LYS A 150 -39.92 0.68 12.93
CA LYS A 150 -39.75 2.11 12.64
C LYS A 150 -39.08 2.31 11.27
N CYS A 151 -39.74 1.81 10.23
CA CYS A 151 -39.64 2.31 8.87
C CYS A 151 -41.06 2.64 8.40
#